data_AF-A0A0E3WQ10-F1
#
_entry.id   AF-A0A0E3WQ10-F1
#
_cell.length_a   1.000
_cell.length_b   1.000
_cell.length_c   1.000
_cell.angle_alpha   90.00
_cell.angle_beta   90.00
_cell.angle_gamma   90.00
#
_symmetry.space_group_name_H-M   'P 1'
#
loop_
_entity.id
_entity.type
_entity.pdbx_description
1 polymer ?
#
loop_
_entity_poly.entity_id
_entity_poly.type
_entity_poly.pdbx_seq_one_letter_code
_entity_poly.pdbx_strand_id
1 'polypeptide(L)'
;MDRPVGVTILAFLAVLLAFLNAIAMLRFLGFLPFLGVLDVRIFNFWYALMYGLLAYVWAWVAQMLWQVDRQAWLFLAVITVFNLCLAFVVLVTGGSWYDINVTVIVNTLILIYIMLPGVRDAFGTD
;
A
#
# COMPACT_ATOMS: atom_id res chain seq x y z
N MET A 1 -1.81 -16.06 -22.18
CA MET A 1 -1.43 -15.56 -20.84
C MET A 1 -2.71 -15.34 -20.07
N ASP A 2 -3.27 -16.40 -19.47
CA ASP A 2 -4.45 -16.27 -18.61
C ASP A 2 -4.01 -15.67 -17.28
N ARG A 3 -4.07 -14.34 -17.18
CA ARG A 3 -3.86 -13.65 -15.92
C ARG A 3 -5.21 -13.60 -15.22
N PRO A 4 -5.37 -14.20 -14.03
CA PRO A 4 -6.63 -14.13 -13.32
C PRO A 4 -6.98 -12.66 -13.04
N VAL A 5 -8.23 -12.29 -13.33
CA VAL A 5 -8.73 -10.91 -13.25
C VAL A 5 -8.45 -10.30 -11.86
N GLY A 6 -8.49 -11.11 -10.81
CA GLY A 6 -8.18 -10.69 -9.45
C GLY A 6 -6.75 -10.15 -9.23
N VAL A 7 -5.74 -10.75 -9.87
CA VAL A 7 -4.35 -10.28 -9.78
C VAL A 7 -4.19 -8.94 -10.50
N THR A 8 -4.91 -8.73 -11.59
CA THR A 8 -4.88 -7.47 -12.34
C THR A 8 -5.48 -6.32 -11.52
N ILE A 9 -6.57 -6.57 -10.78
CA ILE A 9 -7.18 -5.58 -9.88
C ILE A 9 -6.21 -5.22 -8.75
N LEU A 10 -5.59 -6.23 -8.12
CA LEU A 10 -4.60 -5.99 -7.07
C LEU A 10 -3.38 -5.21 -7.58
N ALA A 11 -2.89 -5.53 -8.78
CA ALA A 11 -1.78 -4.81 -9.38
C ALA A 11 -2.15 -3.34 -9.61
N PHE A 12 -3.37 -3.07 -10.10
CA PHE A 12 -3.84 -1.72 -10.32
C PHE A 12 -3.99 -0.93 -9.00
N LEU A 13 -4.52 -1.57 -7.96
CA LEU A 13 -4.60 -0.98 -6.61
C LEU A 13 -3.21 -0.68 -6.03
N ALA A 14 -2.24 -1.58 -6.20
CA ALA A 14 -0.87 -1.38 -5.76
C ALA A 14 -0.20 -0.21 -6.51
N VAL A 15 -0.41 -0.08 -7.83
CA VAL A 15 0.07 1.07 -8.61
C VAL A 15 -0.56 2.37 -8.11
N LEU A 16 -1.87 2.37 -7.85
CA LEU A 16 -2.57 3.54 -7.32
C LEU A 16 -1.98 3.98 -5.96
N LEU A 17 -1.72 3.02 -5.07
CA LEU A 17 -1.09 3.28 -3.77
C LEU A 17 0.34 3.79 -3.91
N ALA A 18 1.13 3.24 -4.84
CA ALA A 18 2.46 3.75 -5.14
C ALA A 18 2.40 5.22 -5.57
N PHE A 19 1.46 5.55 -6.46
CA PHE A 19 1.27 6.90 -6.97
C PHE A 19 0.84 7.88 -5.87
N LEU A 20 -0.11 7.50 -5.01
CA LEU A 20 -0.54 8.35 -3.89
C LEU A 20 0.59 8.61 -2.88
N ASN A 21 1.39 7.59 -2.56
CA ASN A 21 2.55 7.75 -1.68
C ASN A 21 3.65 8.60 -2.33
N ALA A 22 3.86 8.49 -3.64
CA ALA A 22 4.79 9.35 -4.37
C ALA A 22 4.34 10.82 -4.36
N ILE A 23 3.04 11.09 -4.51
CA ILE A 23 2.49 12.44 -4.35
C ILE A 23 2.73 12.95 -2.92
N ALA A 24 2.46 12.13 -1.89
CA ALA A 24 2.70 12.50 -0.50
C ALA A 24 4.19 12.83 -0.24
N MET A 25 5.12 12.03 -0.79
CA MET A 25 6.56 12.33 -0.77
C MET A 25 6.86 13.71 -1.38
N LEU A 26 6.36 13.98 -2.60
CA LEU A 26 6.58 15.25 -3.29
C LEU A 26 5.98 16.45 -2.54
N ARG A 27 4.89 16.24 -1.79
CA ARG A 27 4.31 17.27 -0.90
C ARG A 27 5.25 17.60 0.25
N PHE A 28 5.81 16.60 0.94
CA PHE A 28 6.76 16.81 2.04
C PHE A 28 8.11 17.39 1.59
N LEU A 29 8.50 17.18 0.33
CA LEU A 29 9.65 17.83 -0.30
C LEU A 29 9.39 19.28 -0.73
N GLY A 30 8.13 19.74 -0.67
CA GLY A 30 7.77 21.10 -1.08
C GLY A 30 7.58 21.31 -2.58
N PHE A 31 7.58 20.24 -3.39
CA PHE A 31 7.32 20.33 -4.84
C PHE A 31 5.83 20.50 -5.18
N LEU A 32 4.92 19.96 -4.34
CA LEU A 32 3.46 20.02 -4.56
C LEU A 32 2.67 20.56 -3.35
N PRO A 33 2.99 21.73 -2.79
CA PRO A 33 2.40 22.22 -1.54
C PRO A 33 0.90 22.60 -1.64
N PHE A 34 0.35 22.69 -2.85
CA PHE A 34 -1.02 23.19 -3.13
C PHE A 34 -2.09 22.09 -3.22
N LEU A 35 -1.72 20.80 -3.27
CA LEU A 35 -2.68 19.69 -3.36
C LEU A 35 -3.08 19.20 -1.96
N GLY A 36 -4.08 19.83 -1.33
CA GLY A 36 -4.79 19.31 -0.13
C GLY A 36 -4.43 19.96 1.21
N VAL A 37 -5.32 19.79 2.19
CA VAL A 37 -5.21 20.31 3.57
C VAL A 37 -4.27 19.41 4.37
N LEU A 38 -2.96 19.63 4.26
CA LEU A 38 -2.01 19.15 5.29
C LEU A 38 -1.75 20.32 6.22
N ASP A 39 -2.06 20.16 7.51
CA ASP A 39 -1.64 21.11 8.55
C ASP A 39 -0.12 21.30 8.61
N VAL A 40 0.63 20.39 7.98
CA VAL A 40 2.08 20.43 7.88
C VAL A 40 2.50 20.89 6.49
N ARG A 41 2.38 22.21 6.22
CA ARG A 41 3.00 22.90 5.07
C ARG A 41 4.51 23.12 5.24
N ILE A 42 5.17 22.21 5.95
CA ILE A 42 6.57 22.32 6.36
C ILE A 42 7.35 21.23 5.63
N PHE A 43 8.42 21.64 4.94
CA PHE A 43 9.38 20.72 4.36
C PHE A 43 9.87 19.75 5.44
N ASN A 44 9.70 18.45 5.22
CA ASN A 44 10.14 17.41 6.14
C ASN A 44 10.77 16.24 5.38
N PHE A 45 12.10 16.27 5.30
CA PHE A 45 12.88 15.26 4.60
C PHE A 45 12.63 13.83 5.13
N TRP A 46 12.45 13.68 6.44
CA TRP A 46 12.23 12.38 7.05
C TRP A 46 10.91 11.74 6.58
N TYR A 47 9.82 12.52 6.62
CA TYR A 47 8.53 12.06 6.12
C TYR A 47 8.55 11.83 4.61
N ALA A 48 9.20 12.70 3.84
CA ALA A 48 9.39 12.48 2.42
C ALA A 48 10.09 11.13 2.14
N LEU A 49 11.15 10.81 2.87
CA LEU A 49 11.88 9.55 2.73
C LEU A 49 10.98 8.35 3.06
N MET A 50 10.22 8.42 4.16
CA MET A 50 9.29 7.35 4.56
C MET A 50 8.20 7.09 3.51
N TYR A 51 7.58 8.15 2.99
CA TYR A 51 6.57 8.05 1.92
C TYR A 51 7.18 7.60 0.59
N GLY A 52 8.42 8.01 0.29
CA GLY A 52 9.16 7.56 -0.89
C GLY A 52 9.48 6.06 -0.83
N LEU A 53 9.91 5.56 0.34
CA LEU A 53 10.09 4.12 0.58
C LEU A 53 8.77 3.36 0.41
N LEU A 54 7.68 3.85 1.00
CA LEU A 54 6.35 3.25 0.83
C LEU A 54 5.93 3.21 -0.65
N ALA A 55 6.14 4.30 -1.40
CA ALA A 55 5.85 4.36 -2.82
C ALA A 55 6.65 3.32 -3.62
N TYR A 56 7.95 3.20 -3.33
CA TYR A 56 8.81 2.19 -3.94
C TYR A 56 8.34 0.77 -3.63
N VAL A 57 8.00 0.49 -2.38
CA VAL A 57 7.51 -0.82 -1.96
C VAL A 57 6.21 -1.18 -2.67
N TRP A 58 5.26 -0.25 -2.80
CA TRP A 58 4.03 -0.49 -3.56
C TRP A 58 4.26 -0.67 -5.05
N ALA A 59 5.20 0.07 -5.65
CA ALA A 59 5.58 -0.12 -7.05
C ALA A 59 6.21 -1.51 -7.27
N TRP A 60 7.03 -1.95 -6.33
CA TRP A 60 7.64 -3.28 -6.37
C TRP A 60 6.59 -4.39 -6.20
N VAL A 61 5.64 -4.23 -5.29
CA VAL A 61 4.47 -5.12 -5.14
C VAL A 61 3.67 -5.20 -6.44
N ALA A 62 3.40 -4.05 -7.08
CA ALA A 62 2.70 -4.00 -8.35
C ALA A 62 3.44 -4.78 -9.44
N GLN A 63 4.77 -4.66 -9.50
CA GLN A 63 5.61 -5.40 -10.43
C GLN A 63 5.57 -6.92 -10.15
N MET A 64 5.71 -7.32 -8.88
CA MET A 64 5.65 -8.73 -8.47
C MET A 64 4.28 -9.37 -8.77
N LEU A 65 3.20 -8.63 -8.52
CA LEU A 65 1.83 -9.02 -8.89
C LEU A 65 1.69 -9.17 -10.40
N TRP A 66 2.23 -8.21 -11.17
CA TRP A 66 2.17 -8.23 -12.63
C TRP A 66 2.93 -9.41 -13.24
N GLN A 67 4.02 -9.84 -12.59
CA GLN A 67 4.83 -10.99 -13.00
C GLN A 67 4.28 -12.32 -12.49
N VAL A 68 3.22 -12.31 -11.67
CA VAL A 68 2.64 -13.51 -11.02
C VAL A 68 3.73 -14.30 -10.29
N ASP A 69 4.60 -13.59 -9.57
CA ASP A 69 5.65 -14.23 -8.78
C ASP A 69 5.05 -14.89 -7.54
N ARG A 70 5.37 -16.16 -7.29
CA ARG A 70 4.93 -16.91 -6.09
C ARG A 70 5.32 -16.22 -4.79
N GLN A 71 6.43 -15.47 -4.79
CA GLN A 71 6.85 -14.69 -3.62
C GLN A 71 5.99 -13.45 -3.36
N ALA A 72 5.28 -12.94 -4.36
CA ALA A 72 4.42 -11.77 -4.24
C ALA A 72 3.33 -11.97 -3.19
N TRP A 73 2.78 -13.19 -3.12
CA TRP A 73 1.71 -13.54 -2.18
C TRP A 73 2.16 -13.41 -0.72
N LEU A 74 3.31 -14.00 -0.36
CA LEU A 74 3.88 -13.92 0.98
C LEU A 74 4.24 -12.48 1.34
N PHE A 75 4.85 -11.75 0.41
CA PHE A 75 5.24 -10.36 0.65
C PHE A 75 4.02 -9.45 0.88
N LEU A 76 2.96 -9.62 0.08
CA LEU A 76 1.68 -8.93 0.27
C LEU A 76 1.01 -9.26 1.60
N ALA A 77 1.01 -10.54 2.00
CA ALA A 77 0.48 -10.95 3.29
C ALA A 77 1.23 -10.27 4.44
N VAL A 78 2.56 -10.32 4.39
CA VAL A 78 3.42 -9.72 5.44
C VAL A 78 3.23 -8.21 5.52
N ILE A 79 3.26 -7.50 4.39
CA ILE A 79 3.18 -6.03 4.41
C ILE A 79 1.80 -5.52 4.82
N THR A 80 0.73 -6.22 4.44
CA THR A 80 -0.64 -5.84 4.84
C THR A 80 -0.87 -6.09 6.33
N VAL A 81 -0.43 -7.23 6.85
CA VAL A 81 -0.46 -7.51 8.30
C VAL A 81 0.35 -6.48 9.06
N PHE A 82 1.56 -6.16 8.59
CA PHE A 82 2.41 -5.15 9.22
C PHE A 82 1.73 -3.77 9.25
N ASN A 83 1.15 -3.33 8.13
CA ASN A 83 0.39 -2.07 8.07
C ASN A 83 -0.83 -2.07 9.00
N LEU A 84 -1.55 -3.19 9.12
CA LEU A 84 -2.67 -3.30 10.05
C LEU A 84 -2.21 -3.26 11.51
N CYS A 85 -1.08 -3.88 11.85
CA CYS A 85 -0.46 -3.78 13.17
C CYS A 85 -0.07 -2.33 13.49
N LEU A 86 0.54 -1.61 12.55
CA LEU A 86 0.87 -0.19 12.73
C LEU A 86 -0.40 0.66 12.92
N ALA A 87 -1.42 0.43 12.10
CA ALA A 87 -2.70 1.15 12.22
C ALA A 87 -3.37 0.88 13.58
N PHE A 88 -3.29 -0.35 14.08
CA PHE A 88 -3.77 -0.72 15.41
C PHE A 88 -2.99 -0.01 16.52
N VAL A 89 -1.66 0.04 16.44
CA VAL A 89 -0.83 0.80 17.39
C VAL A 89 -1.22 2.27 17.39
N VAL A 90 -1.38 2.89 16.21
CA VAL A 90 -1.78 4.30 16.08
C VAL A 90 -3.11 4.57 16.78
N LEU A 91 -4.10 3.69 16.61
CA LEU A 91 -5.38 3.75 17.32
C LEU A 91 -5.22 3.74 18.84
N VAL A 92 -4.41 2.81 19.36
CA VAL A 92 -4.21 2.63 20.80
C VAL A 92 -3.41 3.79 21.40
N THR A 93 -2.49 4.39 20.63
CA THR A 93 -1.68 5.53 21.06
C THR A 93 -2.37 6.89 20.91
N GLY A 94 -3.66 6.94 20.54
CA GLY A 94 -4.45 8.17 20.47
C GLY A 94 -4.47 8.85 19.10
N GLY A 95 -4.09 8.16 18.02
CA GLY A 95 -4.25 8.66 16.66
C GLY A 95 -5.72 8.73 16.22
N SER A 96 -6.04 9.64 15.30
CA SER A 96 -7.40 9.80 14.79
C SER A 96 -7.78 8.65 13.85
N TRP A 97 -9.00 8.12 14.02
CA TRP A 97 -9.57 7.15 13.07
C TRP A 97 -9.60 7.69 11.64
N TYR A 98 -9.77 9.00 11.47
CA TYR A 98 -9.79 9.64 10.16
C TYR A 98 -8.45 9.54 9.42
N ASP A 99 -7.33 9.45 10.15
CA ASP A 99 -5.99 9.40 9.56
C ASP A 99 -5.63 8.00 9.07
N ILE A 100 -6.26 6.97 9.62
CA ILE A 100 -5.89 5.57 9.37
C ILE A 100 -7.00 4.75 8.69
N ASN A 101 -8.23 5.25 8.58
CA ASN A 101 -9.37 4.50 8.06
C ASN A 101 -9.11 3.93 6.65
N VAL A 102 -8.54 4.71 5.75
CA VAL A 102 -8.18 4.28 4.39
C VAL A 102 -7.14 3.17 4.45
N THR A 103 -6.10 3.34 5.27
CA THR A 103 -5.05 2.34 5.47
C THR A 103 -5.64 1.02 5.98
N VAL A 104 -6.50 1.07 7.01
CA VAL A 104 -7.14 -0.13 7.57
C VAL A 104 -8.01 -0.81 6.52
N ILE A 105 -8.95 -0.08 5.91
CA ILE A 105 -9.91 -0.65 4.95
C ILE A 105 -9.17 -1.26 3.75
N VAL A 106 -8.21 -0.54 3.17
CA VAL A 106 -7.48 -1.01 1.98
C VAL A 106 -6.61 -2.22 2.31
N ASN A 107 -5.87 -2.22 3.43
CA ASN A 107 -5.04 -3.37 3.80
C ASN A 107 -5.89 -4.59 4.17
N THR A 108 -7.03 -4.41 4.86
CA THR A 108 -7.97 -5.49 5.15
C THR A 108 -8.57 -6.07 3.88
N LEU A 109 -8.99 -5.23 2.92
CA LEU A 109 -9.51 -5.70 1.63
C LEU A 109 -8.46 -6.49 0.85
N ILE A 110 -7.22 -6.00 0.77
CA ILE A 110 -6.11 -6.71 0.12
C ILE A 110 -5.89 -8.06 0.81
N LEU A 111 -5.87 -8.10 2.15
CA LEU A 111 -5.64 -9.32 2.92
C LEU A 111 -6.75 -10.36 2.70
N ILE A 112 -8.02 -9.95 2.66
CA ILE A 112 -9.15 -10.82 2.29
C ILE A 112 -8.97 -11.33 0.86
N TYR A 113 -8.56 -10.45 -0.06
CA TYR A 113 -8.45 -10.80 -1.47
C TYR A 113 -7.32 -11.78 -1.75
N ILE A 114 -6.17 -11.68 -1.07
CA ILE A 114 -5.08 -12.67 -1.20
C ILE A 114 -5.43 -14.03 -0.58
N MET A 115 -6.36 -14.06 0.38
CA MET A 115 -6.81 -15.31 1.00
C MET A 115 -7.84 -16.07 0.15
N LEU A 116 -8.41 -15.43 -0.88
CA LEU A 116 -9.33 -16.10 -1.81
C LEU A 116 -8.62 -17.20 -2.60
N PRO A 117 -9.25 -18.38 -2.79
CA PRO A 117 -8.64 -19.53 -3.46
C PRO A 117 -8.20 -19.18 -4.88
N GLY A 118 -8.99 -18.38 -5.62
CA GLY A 118 -8.62 -17.95 -6.97
C GLY A 118 -7.36 -17.09 -7.08
N VAL A 119 -6.90 -16.48 -5.98
CA VAL A 119 -5.62 -15.77 -5.92
C VAL A 119 -4.50 -16.71 -5.43
N ARG A 120 -4.79 -17.62 -4.49
CA ARG A 120 -3.82 -18.64 -4.04
C ARG A 120 -3.43 -19.62 -5.14
N ASP A 121 -4.40 -20.03 -5.96
CA ASP A 121 -4.19 -20.88 -7.14
C ASP A 121 -3.38 -20.15 -8.22
N ALA A 122 -3.61 -18.84 -8.38
CA ALA A 122 -2.87 -18.00 -9.32
C ALA A 122 -1.38 -17.89 -8.98
N PHE A 123 -1.02 -17.99 -7.70
CA PHE A 123 0.38 -17.96 -7.24
C PHE A 123 0.98 -19.36 -7.07
N GLY A 124 0.26 -20.43 -7.43
CA GLY A 124 0.75 -21.80 -7.33
C GLY A 124 0.99 -22.26 -5.89
N THR A 125 0.29 -21.66 -4.92
CA THR A 125 0.26 -22.11 -3.52
C THR A 125 -0.93 -23.05 -3.33
N ASP A 126 -0.75 -24.32 -3.72
CA ASP A 126 -1.62 -25.44 -3.33
C ASP A 126 -1.66 -25.61 -1.80
#